data_AF-A0A9E6DL79-F1
#
_entry.id   AF-A0A9E6DL79-F1
#
_cell.length_a   1.000
_cell.length_b   1.000
_cell.length_c   1.000
_cell.angle_alpha   90.00
_cell.angle_beta   90.00
_cell.angle_gamma   90.00
#
_symmetry.space_group_name_H-M   'P 1'
#
loop_
_entity.id
_entity.type
_entity.pdbx_description
1 polymer ?
#
loop_
_entity_poly.entity_id
_entity_poly.type
_entity_poly.pdbx_seq_one_letter_code
_entity_poly.pdbx_strand_id
1 'polypeptide(L)'
;MPAKISRAAYADMYGPTTGDRVRLADTDLVIEVEKDLTTYGEEVKFGGGKVIRDGMGQSQVTRAEGAVDTVITNALIVDVTGIYKADIGLKDGRITGIGKAGNPDTQTGVDIIIGPGTEAIAGEG
;
A
#
# COMPACT_ATOMS: atom_id res chain seq x y z
N MET A 1 -20.95 7.01 -10.69
CA MET A 1 -20.99 5.76 -11.47
C MET A 1 -19.80 4.90 -11.06
N PRO A 2 -19.95 3.60 -10.79
CA PRO A 2 -18.81 2.76 -10.43
C PRO A 2 -17.90 2.55 -11.65
N ALA A 3 -16.59 2.79 -11.48
CA ALA A 3 -15.57 2.39 -12.44
C ALA A 3 -15.24 0.90 -12.23
N LYS A 4 -14.87 0.20 -13.29
CA LYS A 4 -14.42 -1.19 -13.25
C LYS A 4 -13.05 -1.31 -13.88
N ILE A 5 -12.22 -2.18 -13.33
CA ILE A 5 -10.89 -2.53 -13.83
C ILE A 5 -10.78 -4.06 -13.89
N SER A 6 -10.04 -4.60 -14.86
CA SER A 6 -9.76 -6.04 -14.91
C SER A 6 -8.72 -6.41 -13.85
N ARG A 7 -8.76 -7.66 -13.35
CA ARG A 7 -7.76 -8.13 -12.37
C ARG A 7 -6.32 -8.07 -12.89
N ALA A 8 -6.10 -8.41 -14.16
CA ALA A 8 -4.78 -8.31 -14.78
C ALA A 8 -4.24 -6.88 -14.77
N ALA A 9 -5.05 -5.90 -15.22
CA ALA A 9 -4.64 -4.50 -15.21
C ALA A 9 -4.45 -3.96 -13.78
N TYR A 10 -5.26 -4.44 -12.83
CA TYR A 10 -5.09 -4.10 -11.42
C TYR A 10 -3.76 -4.63 -10.88
N ALA A 11 -3.44 -5.89 -11.14
CA ALA A 11 -2.18 -6.51 -10.71
C ALA A 11 -0.95 -5.81 -11.34
N ASP A 12 -1.02 -5.46 -12.62
CA ASP A 12 0.05 -4.69 -13.30
C ASP A 12 0.28 -3.31 -12.68
N MET A 13 -0.76 -2.71 -12.07
CA MET A 13 -0.68 -1.37 -11.48
C MET A 13 -0.34 -1.39 -9.99
N TYR A 14 -0.88 -2.34 -9.22
CA TYR A 14 -0.84 -2.29 -7.76
C TYR A 14 -0.37 -3.61 -7.14
N GLY A 15 0.07 -4.58 -7.93
CA GLY A 15 0.34 -5.94 -7.46
C GLY A 15 -0.94 -6.75 -7.20
N PRO A 16 -0.79 -8.07 -6.97
CA PRO A 16 -1.89 -9.01 -6.80
C PRO A 16 -2.77 -8.65 -5.60
N THR A 17 -4.06 -8.99 -5.64
CA THR A 17 -4.99 -8.80 -4.52
C THR A 17 -5.67 -10.12 -4.13
N THR A 18 -6.56 -10.09 -3.13
CA THR A 18 -7.21 -11.27 -2.54
C THR A 18 -7.67 -12.27 -3.62
N GLY A 19 -7.22 -13.52 -3.48
CA GLY A 19 -7.49 -14.65 -4.37
C GLY A 19 -6.57 -14.76 -5.59
N ASP A 20 -5.76 -13.75 -5.89
CA ASP A 20 -4.71 -13.88 -6.90
C ASP A 20 -3.58 -14.78 -6.39
N ARG A 21 -2.87 -15.41 -7.32
CA ARG A 21 -1.81 -16.38 -7.02
C ARG A 21 -0.50 -15.97 -7.67
N VAL A 22 0.58 -16.14 -6.91
CA VAL A 22 1.94 -15.82 -7.35
C VAL A 22 2.82 -17.06 -7.23
N ARG A 23 3.56 -17.38 -8.29
CA ARG A 23 4.59 -18.41 -8.24
C ARG A 23 5.85 -17.82 -7.62
N LEU A 24 6.44 -18.52 -6.66
CA LEU A 24 7.71 -18.11 -6.05
C LEU A 24 8.85 -18.44 -7.00
N ALA A 25 9.24 -17.44 -7.80
CA ALA A 25 10.31 -17.53 -8.80
C ALA A 25 10.17 -18.77 -9.71
N ASP A 26 11.23 -19.55 -9.87
CA ASP A 26 11.33 -20.74 -10.70
C ASP A 26 10.95 -22.04 -9.97
N THR A 27 10.35 -21.94 -8.79
CA THR A 27 9.89 -23.10 -8.02
C THR A 27 8.49 -23.57 -8.45
N ASP A 28 8.09 -24.75 -7.96
CA ASP A 28 6.71 -25.23 -8.07
C ASP A 28 5.77 -24.67 -6.98
N LEU A 29 6.26 -23.77 -6.12
CA LEU A 29 5.46 -23.18 -5.05
C LEU A 29 4.61 -22.03 -5.59
N VAL A 30 3.31 -22.10 -5.30
CA VAL A 30 2.33 -21.06 -5.63
C VAL A 30 1.64 -20.61 -4.35
N ILE A 31 1.75 -19.33 -4.05
CA ILE A 31 1.09 -18.69 -2.91
C ILE A 31 -0.18 -17.98 -3.38
N GLU A 32 -1.17 -17.88 -2.50
CA GLU A 32 -2.41 -17.14 -2.73
C GLU A 32 -2.48 -15.96 -1.78
N VAL A 33 -2.92 -14.80 -2.27
CA VAL A 33 -3.16 -13.62 -1.42
C VAL A 33 -4.42 -13.87 -0.59
N GLU A 34 -4.26 -14.06 0.72
CA GLU A 34 -5.34 -14.42 1.64
C GLU A 34 -6.23 -13.22 1.97
N LYS A 35 -5.63 -12.03 2.05
CA LYS A 35 -6.29 -10.77 2.41
C LYS A 35 -5.61 -9.59 1.73
N ASP A 36 -6.39 -8.54 1.48
CA ASP A 36 -5.88 -7.23 1.08
C ASP A 36 -6.37 -6.21 2.12
N LEU A 37 -5.43 -5.53 2.76
CA LEU A 37 -5.70 -4.53 3.79
C LEU A 37 -5.85 -3.12 3.18
N THR A 38 -5.67 -2.98 1.87
CA THR A 38 -5.88 -1.71 1.16
C THR A 38 -7.35 -1.54 0.75
N THR A 39 -7.67 -0.40 0.13
CA THR A 39 -9.04 -0.08 -0.31
C THR A 39 -9.06 0.20 -1.80
N TYR A 40 -9.89 -0.54 -2.55
CA TYR A 40 -9.97 -0.40 -4.01
C TYR A 40 -10.37 1.01 -4.45
N GLY A 41 -9.53 1.61 -5.29
CA GLY A 41 -9.67 2.98 -5.79
C GLY A 41 -8.96 4.03 -4.94
N GLU A 42 -8.45 3.64 -3.77
CA GLU A 42 -7.74 4.49 -2.82
C GLU A 42 -6.29 4.03 -2.60
N GLU A 43 -5.75 3.20 -3.51
CA GLU A 43 -4.38 2.74 -3.46
C GLU A 43 -3.40 3.92 -3.50
N VAL A 44 -2.44 3.92 -2.58
CA VAL A 44 -1.39 4.91 -2.58
C VAL A 44 -0.29 4.52 -3.55
N LYS A 45 0.00 5.40 -4.51
CA LYS A 45 1.04 5.19 -5.52
C LYS A 45 1.84 6.46 -5.75
N PHE A 46 3.16 6.34 -5.68
CA PHE A 46 4.08 7.46 -5.89
C PHE A 46 4.46 7.64 -7.37
N GLY A 47 4.58 8.89 -7.82
CA GLY A 47 5.05 9.26 -9.16
C GLY A 47 4.34 10.50 -9.73
N GLY A 48 4.86 11.01 -10.85
CA GLY A 48 4.31 12.18 -11.54
C GLY A 48 2.84 11.98 -11.92
N GLY A 49 1.97 12.86 -11.43
CA GLY A 49 0.53 12.81 -11.68
C GLY A 49 -0.24 11.73 -10.91
N LYS A 50 0.37 11.05 -9.94
CA LYS A 50 -0.26 9.96 -9.17
C LYS A 50 -0.87 10.45 -7.84
N VAL A 51 -1.04 9.54 -6.89
CA VAL A 51 -1.86 9.70 -5.68
C VAL A 51 -1.09 10.40 -4.56
N ILE A 52 0.15 9.99 -4.29
CA ILE A 52 0.98 10.60 -3.24
C ILE A 52 1.51 11.94 -3.75
N ARG A 53 0.69 12.97 -3.55
CA ARG A 53 0.96 14.38 -3.84
C ARG A 53 0.29 15.24 -2.78
N ASP A 54 0.84 16.44 -2.61
CA ASP A 54 0.41 17.42 -1.61
C ASP A 54 -1.11 17.63 -1.60
N GLY A 55 -1.74 17.44 -0.44
CA GLY A 55 -3.19 17.59 -0.23
C GLY A 55 -4.06 16.48 -0.83
N MET A 56 -3.47 15.51 -1.54
CA MET A 56 -4.16 14.32 -2.07
C MET A 56 -3.92 13.13 -1.14
N GLY A 57 -3.16 12.11 -1.57
CA GLY A 57 -2.74 10.99 -0.71
C GLY A 57 -1.61 11.34 0.27
N GLN A 58 -1.02 12.53 0.16
CA GLN A 58 -0.11 13.09 1.16
C GLN A 58 -0.86 14.13 2.01
N SER A 59 -0.99 13.87 3.30
CA SER A 59 -1.57 14.78 4.29
C SER A 59 -0.62 15.94 4.62
N GLN A 60 -1.15 16.98 5.27
CA GLN A 60 -0.36 18.05 5.88
C GLN A 60 0.19 17.69 7.27
N VAL A 61 -0.27 16.57 7.85
CA VAL A 61 0.18 16.09 9.17
C VAL A 61 1.68 15.89 9.17
N THR A 62 2.36 16.52 10.14
CA THR A 62 3.81 16.44 10.26
C THR A 62 4.24 15.10 10.86
N ARG A 63 5.53 14.78 10.74
CA ARG A 63 6.16 13.63 11.43
C ARG A 63 5.91 13.66 12.93
N ALA A 64 5.97 14.84 13.55
CA ALA A 64 5.78 15.02 14.99
C ALA A 64 4.33 14.73 15.42
N GLU A 65 3.37 14.94 14.51
CA GLU A 65 1.94 14.74 14.75
C GLU A 65 1.45 13.34 14.40
N GLY A 66 2.28 12.50 13.76
CA GLY A 66 1.96 11.09 13.55
C GLY A 66 2.38 10.52 12.20
N ALA A 67 2.74 11.34 11.21
CA ALA A 67 3.18 10.84 9.92
C ALA A 67 4.44 9.94 10.05
N VAL A 68 4.54 8.96 9.14
CA VAL A 68 5.64 7.98 9.11
C VAL A 68 6.87 8.53 8.37
N ASP A 69 8.03 7.95 8.64
CA ASP A 69 9.30 8.34 7.99
C ASP A 69 9.38 7.76 6.57
N THR A 70 8.89 6.54 6.41
CA THR A 70 8.86 5.85 5.12
C THR A 70 7.61 4.99 5.04
N VAL A 71 7.04 4.88 3.84
CA VAL A 71 5.97 3.94 3.53
C VAL A 71 6.40 3.01 2.40
N ILE A 72 6.18 1.71 2.56
CA ILE A 72 6.27 0.74 1.46
C ILE A 72 4.84 0.52 0.97
N THR A 73 4.55 0.90 -0.28
CA THR A 73 3.19 0.88 -0.82
C THR A 73 2.84 -0.44 -1.47
N ASN A 74 1.60 -0.91 -1.30
CA ASN A 74 1.02 -2.05 -2.03
C ASN A 74 1.86 -3.35 -1.97
N ALA A 75 2.55 -3.61 -0.86
CA ALA A 75 3.46 -4.74 -0.76
C ALA A 75 2.71 -6.07 -0.63
N LEU A 76 3.16 -7.09 -1.37
CA LEU A 76 2.82 -8.48 -1.07
C LEU A 76 3.69 -8.99 0.08
N ILE A 77 3.10 -9.13 1.26
CA ILE A 77 3.76 -9.60 2.47
C ILE A 77 3.65 -11.12 2.52
N VAL A 78 4.79 -11.78 2.61
CA VAL A 78 4.90 -13.22 2.83
C VAL A 78 5.55 -13.42 4.20
N ASP A 79 4.76 -13.80 5.18
CA ASP A 79 5.21 -14.00 6.56
C ASP A 79 4.62 -15.28 7.16
N VAL A 80 5.20 -15.76 8.26
CA VAL A 80 4.67 -16.92 8.99
C VAL A 80 3.26 -16.69 9.55
N THR A 81 2.85 -15.43 9.71
CA THR A 81 1.50 -15.07 10.15
C THR A 81 0.46 -15.03 9.03
N GLY A 82 0.88 -15.10 7.76
CA GLY A 82 -0.01 -15.13 6.60
C GLY A 82 0.58 -14.50 5.35
N ILE A 83 -0.19 -14.56 4.26
CA ILE A 83 0.18 -14.00 2.96
C ILE A 83 -0.87 -12.97 2.55
N TYR A 84 -0.51 -11.69 2.58
CA TYR A 84 -1.49 -10.62 2.40
C TYR A 84 -0.87 -9.38 1.78
N LYS A 85 -1.72 -8.53 1.21
CA LYS A 85 -1.35 -7.24 0.64
C LYS A 85 -1.63 -6.11 1.62
N ALA A 86 -0.69 -5.19 1.78
CA ALA A 86 -0.85 -4.00 2.63
C ALA A 86 0.20 -2.93 2.31
N ASP A 87 -0.01 -1.73 2.85
CA ASP A 87 1.04 -0.73 3.02
C ASP A 87 1.76 -0.94 4.36
N ILE A 88 3.05 -0.63 4.40
CA ILE A 88 3.89 -0.78 5.60
C ILE A 88 4.48 0.57 5.98
N GLY A 89 4.17 1.04 7.19
CA GLY A 89 4.68 2.28 7.75
C GLY A 89 5.93 2.04 8.60
N LEU A 90 6.98 2.81 8.34
CA LEU A 90 8.22 2.80 9.10
C LEU A 90 8.41 4.12 9.85
N LYS A 91 8.77 4.03 11.12
CA LYS A 91 9.13 5.19 11.95
C LYS A 91 10.26 4.81 12.90
N ASP A 92 11.26 5.67 13.02
CA ASP A 92 12.45 5.45 13.84
C ASP A 92 13.13 4.08 13.56
N GLY A 93 13.15 3.67 12.29
CA GLY A 93 13.76 2.41 11.83
C GLY A 93 12.98 1.14 12.19
N ARG A 94 11.70 1.25 12.59
CA ARG A 94 10.84 0.12 12.96
C ARG A 94 9.50 0.15 12.23
N ILE A 95 8.88 -1.02 12.08
CA ILE A 95 7.50 -1.13 11.61
C ILE A 95 6.58 -0.54 12.68
N THR A 96 5.83 0.51 12.31
CA THR A 96 4.85 1.15 13.21
C THR A 96 3.41 0.86 12.84
N GLY A 97 3.17 0.33 11.63
CA GLY A 97 1.84 -0.03 11.15
C GLY A 97 1.91 -0.86 9.88
N ILE A 98 0.93 -1.75 9.72
CA ILE A 98 0.67 -2.54 8.51
C ILE A 98 -0.83 -2.45 8.27
N GLY A 99 -1.24 -1.94 7.12
CA GLY A 99 -2.65 -1.62 6.85
C GLY A 99 -2.81 -0.76 5.61
N LYS A 100 -3.75 0.18 5.64
CA LYS A 100 -3.95 1.15 4.56
C LYS A 100 -3.23 2.45 4.90
N ALA A 101 -2.32 2.89 4.03
CA ALA A 101 -1.67 4.18 4.12
C ALA A 101 -2.40 5.27 3.31
N GLY A 102 -2.15 6.53 3.64
CA GLY A 102 -2.66 7.65 2.86
C GLY A 102 -2.89 8.91 3.67
N ASN A 103 -3.87 9.69 3.22
CA ASN A 103 -4.30 10.93 3.86
C ASN A 103 -5.70 10.77 4.48
N PRO A 104 -5.85 10.85 5.81
CA PRO A 104 -7.16 10.70 6.47
C PRO A 104 -8.14 11.83 6.13
N ASP A 105 -7.67 12.96 5.62
CA ASP A 105 -8.54 14.09 5.25
C ASP A 105 -9.34 13.82 3.98
N THR A 106 -8.84 12.92 3.11
CA THR A 106 -9.40 12.68 1.77
C THR A 106 -9.76 11.22 1.53
N GLN A 107 -9.20 10.30 2.31
CA GLN A 107 -9.35 8.86 2.12
C GLN A 107 -9.90 8.20 3.40
N THR A 108 -10.80 7.24 3.24
CA THR A 108 -11.35 6.48 4.36
C THR A 108 -10.41 5.36 4.80
N GLY A 109 -10.52 4.95 6.08
CA GLY A 109 -9.83 3.77 6.61
C GLY A 109 -8.31 3.87 6.63
N VAL A 110 -7.74 5.07 6.79
CA VAL A 110 -6.28 5.26 6.87
C VAL A 110 -5.76 4.85 8.24
N ASP A 111 -4.91 3.82 8.25
CA ASP A 111 -4.18 3.36 9.43
C ASP A 111 -2.80 4.04 9.55
N ILE A 112 -2.20 4.42 8.41
CA ILE A 112 -0.83 4.91 8.30
C ILE A 112 -0.82 6.26 7.57
N ILE A 113 -0.47 7.34 8.27
CA ILE A 113 -0.51 8.69 7.68
C ILE A 113 0.77 8.96 6.88
N ILE A 114 0.60 9.32 5.61
CA ILE A 114 1.66 9.84 4.74
C ILE A 114 1.67 11.36 4.87
N GLY A 115 2.80 11.93 5.29
CA GLY A 115 2.97 13.37 5.48
C GLY A 115 4.07 13.96 4.60
N PRO A 116 4.37 15.26 4.73
CA PRO A 116 5.35 15.95 3.86
C PRO A 116 6.79 15.43 3.98
N GLY A 117 7.12 14.76 5.09
CA GLY A 117 8.44 14.18 5.35
C GLY A 117 8.53 12.67 5.12
N THR A 118 7.49 12.04 4.56
CA THR A 118 7.45 10.59 4.33
C THR A 118 8.10 10.23 3.01
N GLU A 119 9.11 9.37 3.05
CA GLU A 119 9.67 8.71 1.85
C GLU A 119 8.75 7.57 1.36
N ALA A 120 8.69 7.33 0.05
CA ALA A 120 7.87 6.27 -0.54
C ALA A 120 8.75 5.23 -1.27
N ILE A 121 8.59 3.96 -0.90
CA ILE A 121 9.16 2.81 -1.60
C ILE A 121 8.01 2.07 -2.28
N ALA A 122 8.05 1.97 -3.60
CA ALA A 122 7.06 1.25 -4.38
C ALA A 122 7.21 -0.25 -4.17
N GLY A 123 6.23 -0.89 -3.52
CA GLY A 123 6.15 -2.34 -3.31
C GLY A 123 5.22 -3.05 -4.30
N GLU A 124 4.49 -2.31 -5.13
CA GLU A 124 3.64 -2.90 -6.18
C GLU A 124 4.46 -3.70 -7.21
N GLY A 125 4.14 -5.00 -7.33
CA GLY A 125 4.76 -5.95 -8.25
C GLY A 125 4.35 -7.39 -7.99
#